data_AF-A0A6J7HZS8-F1
#
_entry.id   AF-A0A6J7HZS8-F1
#
_cell.length_a   1.000
_cell.length_b   1.000
_cell.length_c   1.000
_cell.angle_alpha   90.00
_cell.angle_beta   90.00
_cell.angle_gamma   90.00
#
_symmetry.space_group_name_H-M   'P 1'
#
loop_
_entity.id
_entity.type
_entity.pdbx_description
1 polymer ?
#
loop_
_entity_poly.entity_id
_entity_poly.type
_entity_poly.pdbx_seq_one_letter_code
_entity_poly.pdbx_strand_id
1 'polypeptide(L)'
;MGQVRRVPESQQDAVTALSGSGPAYFFFLVEAMIDAGILLGLPRTLAADLIVQTALGAATMLRDSGEHPVQLREAVTSPGGTTIAAIRELERHGVRAALIAAIEAAHDRSVELGR
;
A
#
# COMPACT_ATOMS: atom_id res chain seq x y z
N MET A 1 -12.52 14.13 4.80
CA MET A 1 -12.58 14.59 3.40
C MET A 1 -12.37 13.38 2.49
N GLY A 2 -13.01 13.34 1.33
CA GLY A 2 -12.87 12.25 0.38
C GLY A 2 -13.28 12.70 -1.03
N GLN A 3 -12.93 11.90 -2.04
CA GLN A 3 -13.41 12.07 -3.41
C GLN A 3 -14.54 11.07 -3.67
N VAL A 4 -15.51 11.47 -4.50
CA VAL A 4 -16.58 10.58 -4.97
C VAL A 4 -16.38 10.34 -6.47
N ARG A 5 -16.52 9.09 -6.89
CA ARG A 5 -16.47 8.68 -8.30
C ARG A 5 -17.74 7.90 -8.62
N ARG A 6 -18.31 8.15 -9.80
CA ARG A 6 -19.40 7.30 -10.33
C ARG A 6 -18.79 6.14 -11.09
N VAL A 7 -19.28 4.95 -10.81
CA VAL A 7 -18.87 3.70 -11.48
C VAL A 7 -20.13 2.94 -11.91
N PRO A 8 -20.05 2.10 -12.96
CA PRO A 8 -21.07 1.10 -13.25
C PRO A 8 -21.32 0.19 -12.04
N GLU A 9 -22.55 -0.28 -11.89
CA GLU A 9 -22.93 -1.22 -10.82
C GLU A 9 -22.11 -2.52 -10.88
N SER A 10 -21.79 -3.00 -12.08
CA SER A 10 -20.92 -4.17 -12.30
C SER A 10 -19.49 -4.03 -11.79
N GLN A 11 -19.08 -2.82 -11.36
CA GLN A 11 -17.76 -2.57 -10.79
C GLN A 11 -17.81 -2.42 -9.26
N GLN A 12 -18.97 -2.51 -8.62
CA GLN A 12 -19.08 -2.24 -7.18
C GLN A 12 -18.28 -3.22 -6.33
N ASP A 13 -18.27 -4.52 -6.65
CA ASP A 13 -17.45 -5.50 -5.93
C ASP A 13 -15.96 -5.20 -6.03
N ALA A 14 -15.49 -4.77 -7.20
CA ALA A 14 -14.10 -4.35 -7.39
C ALA A 14 -13.77 -3.07 -6.61
N VAL A 15 -14.70 -2.12 -6.54
CA VAL A 15 -14.55 -0.91 -5.73
C VAL A 15 -14.52 -1.24 -4.24
N THR A 16 -15.34 -2.18 -3.78
CA THR A 16 -15.32 -2.67 -2.39
C THR A 16 -13.98 -3.29 -2.06
N ALA A 17 -13.48 -4.19 -2.91
CA ALA A 17 -12.18 -4.83 -2.71
C ALA A 17 -11.02 -3.82 -2.69
N LEU A 18 -11.02 -2.83 -3.60
CA LEU A 18 -9.93 -1.85 -3.69
C LEU A 18 -10.00 -0.77 -2.61
N SER A 19 -11.18 -0.20 -2.36
CA SER A 19 -11.33 1.02 -1.57
C SER A 19 -12.04 0.81 -0.25
N GLY A 20 -12.98 -0.14 -0.17
CA GLY A 20 -13.65 -0.52 1.07
C GLY A 20 -12.70 -1.31 1.98
N SER A 21 -12.03 -2.32 1.41
CA SER A 21 -11.01 -3.11 2.10
C SER A 21 -9.61 -2.48 2.06
N GLY A 22 -9.37 -1.56 1.13
CA GLY A 22 -8.10 -0.86 0.92
C GLY A 22 -7.39 -0.36 2.19
N PRO A 23 -8.07 0.35 3.10
CA PRO A 23 -7.46 0.83 4.34
C PRO A 23 -6.85 -0.29 5.20
N ALA A 24 -7.44 -1.48 5.24
CA ALA A 24 -6.92 -2.60 6.03
C ALA A 24 -5.57 -3.09 5.48
N TYR A 25 -5.40 -3.13 4.16
CA TYR A 25 -4.12 -3.50 3.53
C TYR A 25 -3.03 -2.50 3.89
N PHE A 26 -3.39 -1.22 3.93
CA PHE A 26 -2.47 -0.15 4.31
C PHE A 26 -2.07 -0.23 5.78
N PHE A 27 -3.03 -0.46 6.69
CA PHE A 27 -2.74 -0.64 8.11
C PHE A 27 -1.87 -1.87 8.36
N PHE A 28 -2.12 -2.97 7.67
CA PHE A 28 -1.28 -4.17 7.73
C PHE A 28 0.16 -3.90 7.27
N LEU A 29 0.34 -3.16 6.18
CA LEU A 29 1.67 -2.75 5.72
C LEU A 29 2.37 -1.85 6.75
N VAL A 30 1.67 -0.85 7.28
CA VAL A 30 2.21 0.09 8.28
C VAL A 30 2.61 -0.66 9.56
N GLU A 31 1.79 -1.60 10.03
CA GLU A 31 2.10 -2.46 11.17
C GLU A 31 3.42 -3.22 10.96
N ALA A 32 3.58 -3.90 9.81
CA ALA A 32 4.80 -4.62 9.49
C ALA A 32 6.05 -3.71 9.42
N MET A 33 5.89 -2.49 8.93
CA MET A 33 6.99 -1.51 8.87
C MET A 33 7.37 -0.98 10.26
N ILE A 34 6.40 -0.79 11.16
CA ILE A 34 6.65 -0.40 12.55
C ILE A 34 7.42 -1.52 13.27
N ASP A 35 6.99 -2.77 13.11
CA ASP A 35 7.66 -3.92 13.71
C ASP A 35 9.11 -4.06 13.18
N ALA A 36 9.33 -3.83 11.89
CA ALA A 36 10.69 -3.77 11.33
C ALA A 36 11.54 -2.67 12.00
N GLY A 37 10.97 -1.49 12.25
CA GLY A 37 11.65 -0.41 12.97
C GLY A 37 12.05 -0.82 14.40
N ILE A 38 11.16 -1.52 15.10
CA ILE A 38 11.43 -2.04 16.45
C ILE A 38 12.56 -3.08 16.42
N LEU A 39 12.54 -4.00 15.46
CA LEU A 39 13.59 -5.00 15.28
C LEU A 39 14.96 -4.37 14.98
N LEU A 40 14.98 -3.18 14.36
CA LEU A 40 16.18 -2.38 14.12
C LEU A 40 16.59 -1.52 15.33
N GLY A 41 15.87 -1.61 16.45
CA GLY A 41 16.20 -0.95 17.71
C GLY A 41 15.51 0.40 17.94
N LEU A 42 14.53 0.78 17.11
CA LEU A 42 13.77 2.01 17.33
C LEU A 42 12.72 1.83 18.43
N PRO A 43 12.47 2.85 19.26
CA PRO A 43 11.28 2.88 20.11
C PRO A 43 10.01 2.76 19.27
N ARG A 44 9.04 1.96 19.73
CA ARG A 44 7.77 1.73 19.01
C ARG A 44 7.06 3.03 18.62
N THR A 45 7.05 4.03 19.51
CA THR A 45 6.41 5.32 19.26
C THR A 45 7.11 6.08 18.12
N LEU A 46 8.45 6.14 18.15
CA LEU A 46 9.23 6.76 17.09
C LEU A 46 9.05 6.05 15.74
N ALA A 47 9.07 4.71 15.74
CA ALA A 47 8.83 3.92 14.52
C ALA A 47 7.43 4.22 13.94
N ALA A 48 6.39 4.26 14.78
CA ALA A 48 5.04 4.62 14.36
C ALA A 48 4.98 6.02 13.75
N ASP A 49 5.55 7.03 14.42
CA ASP A 49 5.54 8.41 13.93
C ASP A 49 6.23 8.54 12.56
N LEU A 50 7.40 7.90 12.40
CA LEU A 50 8.15 7.91 11.14
C LEU A 50 7.37 7.26 10.00
N ILE A 51 6.76 6.09 10.25
CA ILE A 51 6.03 5.36 9.20
C ILE A 51 4.74 6.08 8.83
N VAL A 52 3.99 6.62 9.81
CA VAL A 52 2.76 7.40 9.53
C VAL A 52 3.08 8.65 8.71
N GLN A 53 4.15 9.37 9.06
CA GLN A 53 4.57 10.55 8.29
C GLN A 53 5.05 10.18 6.87
N THR A 54 5.78 9.07 6.73
CA THR A 54 6.21 8.53 5.43
C THR A 54 5.01 8.17 4.55
N ALA A 55 4.03 7.47 5.12
CA ALA A 55 2.77 7.12 4.50
C ALA A 55 2.03 8.36 3.97
N LEU A 56 1.87 9.39 4.82
CA LEU A 56 1.22 10.63 4.45
C LEU A 56 1.96 11.36 3.32
N GLY A 57 3.29 11.44 3.41
CA GLY A 57 4.13 12.08 2.39
C GLY A 57 4.04 11.38 1.04
N ALA A 58 4.19 10.06 1.01
CA ALA A 58 4.11 9.26 -0.20
C ALA A 58 2.73 9.35 -0.87
N ALA A 59 1.64 9.26 -0.09
CA ALA A 59 0.29 9.42 -0.60
C ALA A 59 0.02 10.83 -1.14
N THR A 60 0.56 11.86 -0.48
CA THR A 60 0.47 13.26 -0.93
C THR A 60 1.21 13.46 -2.25
N MET A 61 2.44 12.98 -2.36
CA MET A 61 3.22 13.03 -3.60
C MET A 61 2.49 12.31 -4.74
N LEU A 62 1.95 11.11 -4.49
CA LEU A 62 1.20 10.36 -5.49
C LEU A 62 -0.05 11.12 -5.97
N ARG A 63 -0.78 11.76 -5.05
CA ARG A 63 -1.98 12.54 -5.37
C ARG A 63 -1.66 13.82 -6.16
N ASP A 64 -0.60 14.52 -5.77
CA ASP A 64 -0.38 15.91 -6.20
C ASP A 64 0.62 16.04 -7.36
N SER A 65 1.53 15.08 -7.56
CA SER A 65 2.55 15.15 -8.62
C SER A 65 2.00 14.93 -10.03
N GLY A 66 0.93 14.12 -10.17
CA GLY A 66 0.46 13.64 -11.47
C GLY A 66 1.40 12.63 -12.14
N GLU A 67 2.49 12.21 -11.47
CA GLU A 67 3.45 11.24 -11.98
C GLU A 67 2.96 9.80 -11.82
N HIS A 68 3.45 8.91 -12.67
CA HIS A 68 3.14 7.50 -12.56
C HIS A 68 3.80 6.90 -11.30
N PRO A 69 3.14 5.98 -10.55
CA PRO A 69 3.72 5.39 -9.33
C PRO A 69 5.11 4.77 -9.50
N VAL A 70 5.39 4.23 -10.69
CA VAL A 70 6.71 3.68 -11.04
C VAL A 70 7.78 4.78 -11.06
N GLN A 71 7.47 5.96 -11.60
CA GLN A 71 8.40 7.09 -11.66
C GLN A 71 8.68 7.62 -10.24
N LEU A 72 7.64 7.78 -9.42
CA LEU A 72 7.81 8.19 -8.02
C LEU A 72 8.67 7.20 -7.23
N ARG A 73 8.48 5.90 -7.44
CA ARG A 73 9.33 4.87 -6.82
C ARG A 73 10.77 4.96 -7.31
N GLU A 74 10.99 5.12 -8.61
CA GLU A 74 12.32 5.25 -9.21
C GLU A 74 13.05 6.51 -8.71
N ALA A 75 12.34 7.62 -8.57
CA ALA A 75 12.88 8.88 -8.06
C ALA A 75 13.47 8.77 -6.64
N VAL A 76 12.96 7.84 -5.81
CA VAL A 76 13.47 7.56 -4.46
C VAL A 76 14.39 6.32 -4.39
N THR A 77 14.76 5.76 -5.55
CA THR A 77 15.57 4.55 -5.66
C THR A 77 16.92 4.85 -6.31
N SER A 78 17.92 5.21 -5.50
CA SER A 78 19.27 5.43 -6.00
C SER A 78 19.97 4.11 -6.39
N PRO A 79 20.80 4.10 -7.46
CA PRO A 79 21.61 2.95 -7.82
C PRO A 79 22.49 2.48 -6.65
N GLY A 80 22.40 1.19 -6.29
CA GLY A 80 23.15 0.61 -5.17
C GLY A 80 22.74 1.09 -3.77
N GLY A 81 21.67 1.87 -3.65
CA GLY A 81 21.19 2.41 -2.37
C GLY A 81 20.38 1.42 -1.52
N THR A 82 19.94 1.91 -0.36
CA THR A 82 19.12 1.13 0.59
C THR A 82 17.74 0.79 0.02
N THR A 83 17.12 1.71 -0.72
CA THR A 83 15.79 1.50 -1.33
C THR A 83 15.81 0.34 -2.32
N ILE A 84 16.79 0.27 -3.23
CA ILE A 84 16.84 -0.82 -4.22
C ILE A 84 17.11 -2.17 -3.56
N ALA A 85 17.91 -2.22 -2.49
CA ALA A 85 18.11 -3.43 -1.71
C ALA A 85 16.80 -3.91 -1.06
N ALA A 86 15.99 -3.00 -0.50
CA ALA A 86 14.70 -3.34 0.07
C ALA A 86 13.67 -3.77 -1.01
N ILE A 87 13.58 -3.06 -2.14
CA ILE A 87 12.68 -3.42 -3.25
C ILE A 87 13.01 -4.82 -3.78
N ARG A 88 14.30 -5.17 -3.90
CA ARG A 88 14.71 -6.51 -4.31
C ARG A 88 14.18 -7.60 -3.38
N GLU A 89 14.17 -7.35 -2.07
CA GLU A 89 13.60 -8.29 -1.09
C GLU A 89 12.08 -8.39 -1.21
N LEU A 90 11.38 -7.28 -1.41
CA LEU A 90 9.92 -7.29 -1.63
C LEU A 90 9.54 -8.09 -2.88
N GLU A 91 10.31 -7.96 -3.97
CA GLU A 91 10.10 -8.75 -5.18
C GLU A 91 10.47 -10.22 -4.96
N ARG A 92 11.55 -10.53 -4.22
CA ARG A 92 11.93 -11.91 -3.86
C ARG A 92 10.86 -12.63 -3.05
N HIS A 93 10.19 -11.90 -2.16
CA HIS A 93 9.07 -12.42 -1.37
C HIS A 93 7.73 -12.40 -2.10
N GLY A 94 7.69 -11.95 -3.36
CA GLY A 94 6.47 -11.96 -4.16
C GLY A 94 5.38 -11.03 -3.64
N VAL A 95 5.74 -9.92 -2.98
CA VAL A 95 4.78 -9.01 -2.33
C VAL A 95 3.75 -8.46 -3.33
N ARG A 96 4.16 -8.21 -4.57
CA ARG A 96 3.24 -7.80 -5.65
C ARG A 96 2.17 -8.87 -5.92
N ALA A 97 2.57 -10.12 -6.04
CA ALA A 97 1.66 -11.23 -6.29
C ALA A 97 0.71 -11.44 -5.09
N ALA A 98 1.24 -11.35 -3.86
CA ALA A 98 0.44 -11.46 -2.65
C ALA A 98 -0.62 -10.36 -2.55
N LEU A 99 -0.29 -9.11 -2.89
CA LEU A 99 -1.25 -8.01 -2.84
C LEU A 99 -2.35 -8.14 -3.89
N ILE A 100 -2.01 -8.57 -5.11
CA ILE A 100 -3.01 -8.85 -6.16
C ILE A 100 -3.96 -9.95 -5.70
N ALA A 101 -3.43 -11.07 -5.22
CA ALA A 101 -4.24 -12.20 -4.74
C ALA A 101 -5.14 -11.81 -3.56
N ALA A 102 -4.67 -10.96 -2.64
CA ALA A 102 -5.47 -10.48 -1.51
C ALA A 102 -6.68 -9.63 -1.96
N ILE A 103 -6.48 -8.78 -2.98
CA ILE A 103 -7.55 -7.94 -3.53
C ILE A 103 -8.54 -8.78 -4.34
N GLU A 104 -8.07 -9.74 -5.13
CA GLU A 104 -8.93 -10.70 -5.85
C GLU A 104 -9.79 -11.52 -4.88
N ALA A 105 -9.21 -12.01 -3.78
CA ALA A 105 -9.96 -12.73 -2.76
C ALA A 105 -11.03 -11.85 -2.09
N ALA A 106 -10.76 -10.56 -1.85
CA ALA A 106 -11.75 -9.63 -1.32
C ALA A 106 -12.87 -9.35 -2.32
N HIS A 107 -12.53 -9.24 -3.61
CA HIS A 107 -13.50 -9.10 -4.69
C HIS A 107 -14.44 -10.31 -4.75
N ASP A 108 -13.89 -11.52 -4.81
CA ASP A 108 -14.66 -12.75 -4.92
C ASP A 108 -15.58 -12.92 -3.71
N ARG A 109 -15.09 -12.56 -2.52
CA ARG A 109 -15.91 -12.56 -1.31
C ARG A 109 -17.05 -11.53 -1.37
N SER A 110 -16.83 -10.35 -1.94
CA SER A 110 -17.88 -9.34 -2.14
C SER A 110 -18.98 -9.89 -3.06
N VAL A 111 -18.59 -10.51 -4.18
CA VAL A 111 -19.53 -11.15 -5.12
C VAL A 111 -20.34 -12.26 -4.45
N GLU A 112 -19.72 -13.07 -3.60
CA GLU A 112 -20.42 -14.13 -2.85
C GLU A 112 -21.47 -13.57 -1.88
N LEU A 113 -21.17 -12.45 -1.21
CA LEU A 113 -22.06 -11.80 -0.24
C LEU A 113 -23.23 -11.07 -0.90
N GLY A 114 -23.07 -10.63 -2.15
CA GLY A 114 -24.11 -9.95 -2.94
C GLY A 114 -25.11 -10.89 -3.62
N ARG A 115 -24.94 -12.20 -3.47
CA ARG A 115 -25.89 -13.23 -3.92
C ARG A 115 -26.93 -13.54 -2.83
#